data_AF-A0AAD2G631-F1
#
_entry.id   AF-A0AAD2G631-F1
#
_cell.length_a   1.000
_cell.length_b   1.000
_cell.length_c   1.000
_cell.angle_alpha   90.00
_cell.angle_beta   90.00
_cell.angle_gamma   90.00
#
_symmetry.space_group_name_H-M   'P 1'
#
loop_
_entity.id
_entity.type
_entity.pdbx_description
1 polymer ?
#
loop_
_entity_poly.entity_id
_entity_poly.type
_entity_poly.pdbx_seq_one_letter_code
_entity_poly.pdbx_strand_id
1 'polypeptide(L)'
;MPPLSISHEEFTGESTCTVPRKTTRFQDQVLIQVFPIVTEDEKENYWIRPHDFLRIRQDCINVVQKSMHPLRGDKSEFRGLEHKTPMGAYHRNSNRARARQAVLDEQKYQSEQGVKDQEYIAALYKTITHRSRVEASVMGIRDEMAVRR
;
A
#
# COMPACT_ATOMS: atom_id res chain seq x y z
N MET A 1 -13.23 -62.11 19.26
CA MET A 1 -12.54 -61.01 18.56
C MET A 1 -11.76 -60.22 19.59
N PRO A 2 -10.43 -60.11 19.49
CA PRO A 2 -9.67 -59.27 20.40
C PRO A 2 -9.77 -57.79 19.98
N PRO A 3 -9.65 -56.84 20.92
CA PRO A 3 -9.64 -55.41 20.61
C PRO A 3 -8.31 -55.01 19.98
N LEU A 4 -8.37 -54.15 18.96
CA LEU A 4 -7.22 -53.55 18.30
C LEU A 4 -6.54 -52.57 19.27
N SER A 5 -5.30 -52.88 19.65
CA SER A 5 -4.41 -51.99 20.37
C SER A 5 -3.95 -50.85 19.44
N ILE A 6 -4.39 -49.63 19.75
CA ILE A 6 -3.83 -48.42 19.16
C ILE A 6 -2.53 -48.13 19.90
N SER A 7 -1.40 -48.41 19.25
CA SER A 7 -0.10 -47.94 19.67
C SER A 7 -0.05 -46.42 19.52
N HIS A 8 -0.02 -45.71 20.64
CA HIS A 8 0.43 -44.33 20.68
C HIS A 8 1.93 -44.32 20.32
N GLU A 9 2.25 -44.02 19.06
CA GLU A 9 3.59 -43.58 18.71
C GLU A 9 3.80 -42.21 19.34
N GLU A 10 4.58 -42.18 20.42
CA GLU A 10 5.10 -40.97 21.02
C GLU A 10 6.01 -40.27 20.00
N PHE A 11 5.48 -39.23 19.38
CA PHE A 11 6.25 -38.28 18.58
C PHE A 11 7.19 -37.49 19.51
N THR A 12 8.36 -38.06 19.80
CA THR A 12 9.48 -37.35 20.43
C THR A 12 10.23 -36.55 19.37
N GLY A 13 9.54 -35.55 18.82
CA GLY A 13 10.10 -34.59 17.88
C GLY A 13 10.79 -33.42 18.60
N GLU A 14 11.77 -33.67 19.46
CA GLU A 14 12.69 -32.61 19.91
C GLU A 14 13.77 -32.38 18.85
N SER A 15 13.36 -31.78 17.72
CA SER A 15 14.29 -31.17 16.78
C SER A 15 14.74 -29.84 17.39
N THR A 16 15.79 -29.89 18.22
CA THR A 16 16.46 -28.69 18.72
C THR A 16 17.20 -28.03 17.55
N CYS A 17 16.46 -27.28 16.75
CA CYS A 17 17.00 -26.33 15.80
C CYS A 17 17.74 -25.25 16.59
N THR A 18 19.01 -25.52 16.90
CA THR A 18 19.93 -24.57 17.53
C THR A 18 20.36 -23.56 16.49
N VAL A 19 19.43 -22.67 16.13
CA VAL A 19 19.76 -21.50 15.32
C VAL A 19 20.81 -20.69 16.09
N PRO A 20 22.02 -20.49 15.56
CA PRO A 20 23.05 -19.75 16.25
C PRO A 20 22.55 -18.34 16.53
N ARG A 21 22.57 -17.96 17.81
CA ARG A 21 22.09 -16.67 18.29
C ARG A 21 22.97 -15.57 17.70
N LYS A 22 22.45 -14.86 16.70
CA LYS A 22 23.16 -13.76 16.04
C LYS A 22 23.54 -12.72 17.10
N THR A 23 24.82 -12.50 17.29
CA THR A 23 25.34 -11.50 18.21
C THR A 23 25.76 -10.29 17.38
N THR A 24 25.02 -9.19 17.53
CA THR A 24 25.35 -7.91 16.90
C THR A 24 26.50 -7.26 17.67
N ARG A 25 27.55 -6.85 16.97
CA ARG A 25 28.62 -6.02 17.52
C ARG A 25 28.59 -4.69 16.78
N PHE A 26 28.76 -3.60 17.52
CA PHE A 26 28.89 -2.28 16.95
C PHE A 26 30.37 -2.00 16.72
N GLN A 27 30.67 -1.28 15.65
CA GLN A 27 32.03 -0.85 15.38
C GLN A 27 32.40 0.25 16.37
N ASP A 28 33.49 0.06 17.10
CA ASP A 28 33.94 0.96 18.18
C ASP A 28 34.57 2.27 17.64
N GLN A 29 34.82 2.29 16.33
CA GLN A 29 35.41 3.43 15.63
C GLN A 29 34.41 3.99 14.62
N VAL A 30 34.12 5.28 14.74
CA VAL A 30 33.30 6.03 13.78
C VAL A 30 34.24 6.73 12.81
N LEU A 31 34.09 6.43 11.51
CA LEU A 31 34.77 7.20 10.47
C LEU A 31 34.00 8.49 10.23
N ILE A 32 34.63 9.62 10.57
CA ILE A 32 34.07 10.96 10.34
C ILE A 32 34.56 11.44 8.99
N GLN A 33 33.63 11.60 8.05
CA GLN A 33 33.89 12.25 6.77
C GLN A 33 33.44 13.72 6.86
N VAL A 34 34.36 14.64 6.59
CA VAL A 34 34.05 16.08 6.54
C VAL A 34 33.54 16.41 5.15
N PHE A 35 32.34 16.97 5.06
CA PHE A 35 31.78 17.47 3.81
C PHE A 35 32.16 18.95 3.62
N PRO A 36 32.36 19.40 2.37
CA PRO A 36 32.62 20.80 2.09
C PRO A 36 31.46 21.67 2.62
N ILE A 37 31.83 22.78 3.26
CA ILE A 37 30.87 23.76 3.76
C ILE A 37 30.32 24.50 2.53
N VAL A 38 29.01 24.41 2.34
CA VAL A 38 28.30 25.09 1.25
C VAL A 38 28.42 26.60 1.45
N THR A 39 28.91 27.30 0.43
CA THR A 39 29.03 28.77 0.46
C THR A 39 27.66 29.44 0.34
N GLU A 40 27.54 30.71 0.72
CA GLU A 40 26.26 31.43 0.57
C GLU A 40 25.84 31.54 -0.91
N ASP A 41 26.79 31.76 -1.83
CA ASP A 41 26.54 31.80 -3.27
C ASP A 41 25.99 30.46 -3.80
N GLU A 42 26.48 29.34 -3.27
CA GLU A 42 25.95 28.01 -3.61
C GLU A 42 24.54 27.81 -3.08
N LYS A 43 24.23 28.30 -1.87
CA LYS A 43 22.87 28.25 -1.30
C LYS A 43 21.88 29.06 -2.11
N GLU A 44 22.30 30.19 -2.69
CA GLU A 44 21.45 30.99 -3.58
C GLU A 44 21.14 30.29 -4.91
N ASN A 45 22.04 29.41 -5.35
CA ASN A 45 21.90 28.60 -6.56
C ASN A 45 21.20 27.24 -6.33
N TYR A 46 20.70 26.99 -5.12
CA TYR A 46 19.91 25.78 -4.88
C TYR A 46 18.60 25.79 -5.66
N TRP A 47 18.24 24.61 -6.16
CA TRP A 47 17.00 24.37 -6.90
C TRP A 47 15.74 24.78 -6.11
N ILE A 48 15.81 24.71 -4.77
CA ILE A 48 14.73 25.12 -3.88
C ILE A 48 15.32 26.04 -2.82
N ARG A 49 14.91 27.30 -2.85
CA ARG A 49 15.30 28.26 -1.81
C ARG A 49 14.39 28.10 -0.59
N PRO A 50 14.81 28.58 0.60
CA PRO A 50 13.97 28.48 1.80
C PRO A 50 12.56 29.08 1.63
N HIS A 51 12.44 30.19 0.91
CA HIS A 51 11.14 30.81 0.63
C HIS A 51 10.29 29.99 -0.35
N ASP A 52 10.90 29.35 -1.35
CA ASP A 52 10.21 28.41 -2.26
C ASP A 52 9.68 27.21 -1.48
N PHE A 53 10.47 26.67 -0.55
CA PHE A 53 10.03 25.57 0.31
C PHE A 53 8.79 25.96 1.13
N LEU A 54 8.79 27.14 1.74
CA LEU A 54 7.65 27.64 2.50
C LEU A 54 6.42 27.83 1.61
N ARG A 55 6.59 28.39 0.41
CA ARG A 55 5.52 28.55 -0.57
C ARG A 55 4.94 27.20 -0.99
N ILE A 56 5.78 26.26 -1.42
CA ILE A 56 5.38 24.91 -1.83
C ILE A 56 4.66 24.20 -0.67
N ARG A 57 5.18 24.32 0.54
CA ARG A 57 4.53 23.76 1.74
C ARG A 57 3.13 24.35 1.94
N GLN A 58 2.99 25.66 1.83
CA GLN A 58 1.70 26.32 1.98
C GLN A 58 0.72 25.89 0.86
N ASP A 59 1.20 25.78 -0.37
CA ASP A 59 0.41 25.30 -1.50
C ASP A 59 -0.07 23.86 -1.26
N CYS A 60 0.79 22.97 -0.79
CA CYS A 60 0.40 21.61 -0.41
C CYS A 60 -0.66 21.60 0.69
N ILE A 61 -0.53 22.45 1.72
CA ILE A 61 -1.53 22.58 2.78
C ILE A 61 -2.86 23.06 2.20
N ASN A 62 -2.84 24.06 1.33
CA ASN A 62 -4.03 24.61 0.69
C ASN A 62 -4.73 23.54 -0.16
N VAL A 63 -3.99 22.74 -0.93
CA VAL A 63 -4.56 21.61 -1.70
C VAL A 63 -5.21 20.60 -0.76
N VAL A 64 -4.56 20.22 0.34
CA VAL A 64 -5.15 19.27 1.30
C VAL A 64 -6.42 19.86 1.93
N GLN A 65 -6.42 21.13 2.34
CA GLN A 65 -7.59 21.79 2.91
C GLN A 65 -8.76 21.87 1.91
N LYS A 66 -8.48 22.29 0.66
CA LYS A 66 -9.48 22.27 -0.42
C LYS A 66 -10.02 20.86 -0.67
N SER A 67 -9.21 19.82 -0.48
CA SER A 67 -9.64 18.42 -0.70
C SER A 67 -10.63 17.94 0.37
N MET A 68 -10.58 18.50 1.57
CA MET A 68 -11.52 18.19 2.65
C MET A 68 -12.87 18.91 2.47
N HIS A 69 -12.86 20.08 1.84
CA HIS A 69 -14.04 20.89 1.55
C HIS A 69 -14.07 21.32 0.08
N PRO A 70 -14.36 20.40 -0.85
CA PRO A 70 -14.34 20.71 -2.27
C PRO A 70 -15.42 21.75 -2.58
N LEU A 71 -15.00 22.98 -2.87
CA LEU A 71 -15.88 23.99 -3.45
C LEU A 71 -16.33 23.50 -4.82
N ARG A 72 -17.61 23.73 -5.17
CA ARG A 72 -18.17 23.28 -6.44
C ARG A 72 -17.36 23.88 -7.60
N GLY A 73 -16.64 23.03 -8.34
CA GLY A 73 -15.98 23.40 -9.59
C GLY A 73 -14.46 23.25 -9.60
N ASP A 74 -13.80 23.17 -8.43
CA ASP A 74 -12.34 23.08 -8.36
C ASP A 74 -11.89 21.61 -8.33
N LYS A 75 -11.68 21.01 -9.51
CA LYS A 75 -11.35 19.57 -9.67
C LYS A 75 -9.91 19.30 -10.10
N SER A 76 -9.10 20.35 -10.26
CA SER A 76 -7.81 20.26 -10.96
C SER A 76 -6.68 19.68 -10.09
N GLU A 77 -6.71 19.91 -8.78
CA GLU A 77 -5.51 19.77 -7.93
C GLU A 77 -5.45 18.46 -7.09
N PHE A 78 -6.47 17.59 -7.14
CA PHE A 78 -6.54 16.42 -6.23
C PHE A 78 -5.96 15.12 -6.80
N ARG A 79 -5.37 15.16 -7.99
CA ARG A 79 -4.86 13.95 -8.64
C ARG A 79 -3.73 13.32 -7.84
N GLY A 80 -3.83 12.02 -7.60
CA GLY A 80 -2.89 11.27 -6.75
C GLY A 80 -3.10 11.46 -5.24
N LEU A 81 -3.93 12.41 -4.81
CA LEU A 81 -4.29 12.68 -3.42
C LEU A 81 -5.69 12.17 -3.06
N GLU A 82 -6.41 11.56 -3.98
CA GLU A 82 -7.80 11.12 -3.78
C GLU A 82 -7.88 10.16 -2.59
N HIS A 83 -6.93 9.22 -2.52
CA HIS A 83 -6.83 8.23 -1.44
C HIS A 83 -6.28 8.79 -0.11
N LYS A 84 -5.80 10.04 -0.09
CA LYS A 84 -5.35 10.74 1.12
C LYS A 84 -6.50 11.50 1.79
N THR A 85 -7.59 11.75 1.08
CA THR A 85 -8.83 12.26 1.68
C THR A 85 -9.47 11.18 2.56
N PRO A 86 -10.17 11.54 3.65
CA PRO A 86 -10.87 10.56 4.48
C PRO A 86 -11.85 9.69 3.69
N MET A 87 -12.61 10.29 2.77
CA MET A 87 -13.58 9.59 1.93
C MET A 87 -12.91 8.66 0.92
N GLY A 88 -11.88 9.13 0.21
CA GLY A 88 -11.17 8.28 -0.75
C GLY A 88 -10.39 7.14 -0.08
N ALA A 89 -9.81 7.38 1.09
CA ALA A 89 -9.21 6.34 1.93
C ALA A 89 -10.25 5.30 2.34
N TYR A 90 -11.41 5.75 2.84
CA TYR A 90 -12.53 4.88 3.20
C TYR A 90 -12.99 4.03 2.00
N HIS A 91 -13.25 4.64 0.84
CA HIS A 91 -13.69 3.92 -0.35
C HIS A 91 -12.66 2.87 -0.81
N ARG A 92 -11.37 3.21 -0.82
CA ARG A 92 -10.30 2.28 -1.18
C ARG A 92 -10.23 1.10 -0.20
N ASN A 93 -10.27 1.38 1.09
CA ASN A 93 -10.17 0.36 2.13
C ASN A 93 -11.41 -0.54 2.15
N SER A 94 -12.60 0.04 2.05
CA SER A 94 -13.88 -0.68 1.98
C SER A 94 -13.93 -1.60 0.75
N ASN A 95 -13.57 -1.09 -0.44
CA ASN A 95 -13.56 -1.93 -1.64
C ASN A 95 -12.55 -3.07 -1.55
N ARG A 96 -11.35 -2.82 -1.00
CA ARG A 96 -10.33 -3.84 -0.77
C ARG A 96 -10.80 -4.88 0.24
N ALA A 97 -11.41 -4.46 1.34
CA ALA A 97 -11.95 -5.35 2.36
C ALA A 97 -13.05 -6.24 1.76
N ARG A 98 -14.01 -5.65 1.04
CA ARG A 98 -15.09 -6.38 0.37
C ARG A 98 -14.56 -7.41 -0.63
N ALA A 99 -13.59 -7.04 -1.46
CA ALA A 99 -13.00 -7.95 -2.43
C ALA A 99 -12.27 -9.12 -1.77
N ARG A 100 -11.55 -8.87 -0.67
CA ARG A 100 -10.88 -9.93 0.12
C ARG A 100 -11.89 -10.84 0.81
N GLN A 101 -12.91 -10.26 1.44
CA GLN A 101 -13.93 -11.02 2.14
C GLN A 101 -14.64 -11.98 1.18
N ALA A 102 -15.06 -11.50 0.01
CA ALA A 102 -15.70 -12.34 -1.01
C ALA A 102 -14.81 -13.50 -1.48
N VAL A 103 -13.50 -13.27 -1.65
CA VAL A 103 -12.55 -14.33 -1.99
C VAL A 103 -12.43 -15.35 -0.87
N LEU A 104 -12.31 -14.91 0.39
CA LEU A 104 -12.19 -15.81 1.54
C LEU A 104 -13.46 -16.63 1.78
N ASP A 105 -14.62 -16.00 1.64
CA ASP A 105 -15.93 -16.67 1.76
C ASP A 105 -16.07 -17.76 0.70
N GLU A 106 -15.71 -17.45 -0.55
CA GLU A 106 -15.74 -18.42 -1.64
C GLU A 106 -14.71 -19.54 -1.45
N GLN A 107 -13.48 -19.22 -1.04
CA GLN A 107 -12.46 -20.23 -0.72
C GLN A 107 -12.91 -21.18 0.39
N LYS A 108 -13.57 -20.65 1.43
CA LYS A 108 -14.14 -21.44 2.51
C LYS A 108 -15.24 -22.34 1.99
N TYR A 109 -16.18 -21.81 1.19
CA TYR A 109 -17.25 -22.59 0.57
C TYR A 109 -16.70 -23.73 -0.30
N GLN A 110 -15.75 -23.44 -1.19
CA GLN A 110 -15.11 -24.45 -2.02
C GLN A 110 -14.39 -25.53 -1.20
N SER A 111 -13.72 -25.13 -0.11
CA SER A 111 -13.08 -26.07 0.81
C SER A 111 -14.09 -27.00 1.50
N GLU A 112 -15.26 -26.49 1.91
CA GLU A 112 -16.31 -27.28 2.55
C GLU A 112 -17.00 -28.23 1.55
N GLN A 113 -17.09 -27.85 0.27
CA GLN A 113 -17.68 -28.68 -0.80
C GLN A 113 -16.67 -29.62 -1.48
N GLY A 114 -15.37 -29.54 -1.15
CA GLY A 114 -14.32 -30.31 -1.81
C GLY A 114 -14.07 -29.91 -3.28
N VAL A 115 -14.55 -28.74 -3.70
CA VAL A 115 -14.38 -28.19 -5.05
C VAL A 115 -13.17 -27.24 -5.08
N LYS A 116 -12.54 -27.07 -6.24
CA LYS A 116 -11.49 -26.07 -6.45
C LYS A 116 -11.70 -25.38 -7.79
N ASP A 117 -12.30 -24.21 -7.78
CA ASP A 117 -12.50 -23.37 -8.96
C ASP A 117 -11.86 -22.01 -8.75
N GLN A 118 -10.63 -21.88 -9.26
CA GLN A 118 -9.85 -20.66 -9.19
C GLN A 118 -10.35 -19.58 -10.16
N GLU A 119 -10.95 -19.98 -11.28
CA GLU A 119 -11.45 -19.06 -12.30
C GLU A 119 -12.65 -18.30 -11.76
N TYR A 120 -13.54 -18.98 -11.03
CA TYR A 120 -14.67 -18.36 -10.37
C TYR A 120 -14.24 -17.35 -9.29
N ILE A 121 -13.28 -17.71 -8.43
CA ILE A 121 -12.71 -16.78 -7.43
C ILE A 121 -12.14 -15.53 -8.11
N ALA A 122 -11.41 -15.72 -9.22
CA ALA A 122 -10.85 -14.61 -9.98
C ALA A 122 -11.94 -13.74 -10.61
N ALA A 123 -13.01 -14.34 -11.15
CA ALA A 123 -14.17 -13.63 -11.70
C ALA A 123 -14.87 -12.81 -10.61
N LEU A 124 -15.09 -13.38 -9.43
CA LEU A 124 -15.70 -12.70 -8.28
C LEU A 124 -14.89 -11.45 -7.86
N TYR A 125 -13.57 -11.60 -7.73
CA TYR A 125 -12.69 -10.47 -7.42
C TYR A 125 -12.74 -9.38 -8.51
N LYS A 126 -12.70 -9.78 -9.80
CA LYS A 126 -12.79 -8.86 -10.94
C LYS A 126 -14.11 -8.08 -10.91
N THR A 127 -15.23 -8.73 -10.62
CA THR A 127 -16.55 -8.10 -10.55
C THR A 127 -16.58 -7.02 -9.46
N ILE A 128 -16.07 -7.31 -8.27
CA ILE A 128 -16.06 -6.36 -7.15
C ILE A 128 -15.14 -5.15 -7.45
N THR A 129 -13.99 -5.39 -8.07
CA THR A 129 -13.00 -4.35 -8.39
C THR A 129 -13.26 -3.62 -9.72
N HIS A 130 -14.26 -4.06 -10.50
CA HIS A 130 -14.54 -3.56 -11.85
C HIS A 130 -14.74 -2.05 -11.90
N ARG A 131 -15.60 -1.51 -11.02
CA ARG A 131 -15.90 -0.08 -10.98
C ARG A 131 -14.63 0.77 -10.82
N SER A 132 -13.78 0.43 -9.85
CA SER A 132 -12.54 1.18 -9.61
C SER A 132 -11.57 1.09 -10.80
N ARG A 133 -11.53 -0.05 -11.49
CA ARG A 133 -10.72 -0.20 -12.71
C ARG A 133 -11.22 0.67 -13.86
N VAL A 134 -12.54 0.72 -14.05
CA VAL A 134 -13.17 1.57 -15.08
C VAL A 134 -12.93 3.04 -14.77
N GLU A 135 -13.17 3.47 -13.54
CA GLU A 135 -12.94 4.85 -13.10
C GLU A 135 -11.48 5.27 -13.33
N ALA A 136 -10.51 4.42 -12.96
CA ALA A 136 -9.09 4.68 -13.19
C ALA A 136 -8.74 4.73 -14.70
N SER A 137 -9.36 3.87 -15.52
CA SER A 137 -9.12 3.85 -16.97
C SER A 137 -9.65 5.12 -17.64
N VAL A 138 -10.89 5.52 -17.31
CA VAL A 138 -11.49 6.76 -17.81
C VAL A 138 -10.67 7.98 -17.38
N MET A 139 -10.17 7.97 -16.15
CA MET A 139 -9.29 9.01 -15.65
C MET A 139 -8.00 9.11 -16.46
N GLY A 140 -7.32 7.98 -16.71
CA GLY A 140 -6.10 7.94 -17.52
C GLY A 140 -6.31 8.46 -18.96
N ILE A 141 -7.42 8.10 -19.60
CA ILE A 141 -7.78 8.59 -20.94
C ILE A 141 -7.98 10.11 -20.93
N ARG A 142 -8.61 10.67 -19.90
CA ARG A 142 -8.76 12.13 -19.76
C ARG A 142 -7.41 12.84 -19.61
N ASP A 143 -6.47 12.20 -18.93
CA ASP A 143 -5.14 12.78 -18.68
C ASP A 143 -4.32 12.78 -19.96
N GLU A 144 -4.37 11.68 -20.71
CA GLU A 144 -3.78 11.58 -22.04
C GLU A 144 -4.33 12.66 -23.00
N MET A 145 -5.65 12.88 -22.99
CA MET A 145 -6.27 13.91 -23.83
C MET A 145 -5.90 15.34 -23.41
N ALA A 146 -5.69 15.59 -22.11
CA ALA A 146 -5.32 16.90 -21.61
C ALA A 146 -3.87 17.28 -21.99
N VAL A 147 -2.95 16.31 -22.03
CA VAL A 147 -1.53 16.53 -22.39
C VAL A 147 -1.34 16.68 -23.91
N ARG A 148 -2.18 16.02 -24.71
CA ARG A 148 -2.11 16.11 -26.18
C ARG A 148 -2.62 17.44 -26.76
N ARG A 149 -3.28 18.27 -25.95
CA ARG A 149 -3.76 19.60 -26.33
C ARG A 149 -2.74 20.66 -25.96
#